data_AF-A0A8S0T9I6-F1
#
_entry.id   AF-A0A8S0T9I6-F1
#
_cell.length_a   1.000
_cell.length_b   1.000
_cell.length_c   1.000
_cell.angle_alpha   90.00
_cell.angle_beta   90.00
_cell.angle_gamma   90.00
#
_symmetry.space_group_name_H-M   'P 1'
#
loop_
_entity.id
_entity.type
_entity.pdbx_description
1 polymer ?
#
loop_
_entity_poly.entity_id
_entity_poly.type
_entity_poly.pdbx_seq_one_letter_code
_entity_poly.pdbx_strand_id
1 'polypeptide(L)'
;RKLFHQFLNCELKTDEQGNTKKQILSIGAGFDTTYFQLQDEGKAPYLYVELDFKEVTSKKAALIETCSQLRDKVSETASISQCKGEVLSDHYKLLPVDLRDLQKLDDIVTLANIDPSLPTFVIAECVLIYLDPDSSHDIVRWASKTFSTAVFFLYEQIHPDDAFGQQMIRNLEVLLFLFASKRKKIDLAMIEKVPLIYLFFMTISQGMRMVMI
;
A
#
# COMPACT_ATOMS: atom_id res chain seq x y z
N ARG A 1 -5.92 -4.13 -12.04
CA ARG A 1 -6.77 -4.94 -11.12
C ARG A 1 -6.79 -6.46 -11.38
N LYS A 2 -6.50 -6.96 -12.60
CA LYS A 2 -6.54 -8.43 -12.88
C LYS A 2 -5.69 -9.27 -11.92
N LEU A 3 -4.45 -8.86 -11.66
CA LEU A 3 -3.52 -9.55 -10.77
C LEU A 3 -3.99 -9.57 -9.32
N PHE A 4 -4.58 -8.45 -8.87
CA PHE A 4 -5.13 -8.31 -7.54
C PHE A 4 -6.27 -9.31 -7.30
N HIS A 5 -7.20 -9.44 -8.24
CA HIS A 5 -8.24 -10.47 -8.17
C HIS A 5 -7.68 -11.89 -8.33
N GLN A 6 -6.67 -12.09 -9.18
CA GLN A 6 -5.98 -13.39 -9.29
C GLN A 6 -5.34 -13.79 -7.97
N PHE A 7 -4.70 -12.84 -7.27
CA PHE A 7 -4.15 -13.08 -5.93
C PHE A 7 -5.25 -13.47 -4.95
N LEU A 8 -6.35 -12.71 -4.88
CA LEU A 8 -7.47 -13.01 -3.99
C LEU A 8 -8.16 -14.35 -4.30
N ASN A 9 -8.21 -14.76 -5.57
CA ASN A 9 -8.85 -16.01 -6.00
C ASN A 9 -7.92 -17.23 -6.05
N CYS A 10 -6.60 -17.05 -5.91
CA CYS A 10 -5.64 -18.16 -6.01
C CYS A 10 -5.73 -19.09 -4.78
N GLU A 11 -6.08 -20.36 -4.97
CA GLU A 11 -5.97 -21.36 -3.90
C GLU A 11 -4.51 -21.78 -3.75
N LEU A 12 -3.88 -21.41 -2.64
CA LEU A 12 -2.54 -21.91 -2.31
C LEU A 12 -2.71 -23.28 -1.65
N LYS A 13 -1.97 -24.28 -2.14
CA LYS A 13 -2.10 -25.67 -1.70
C LYS A 13 -1.57 -25.87 -0.27
N THR A 14 -2.47 -25.79 0.74
CA THR A 14 -2.54 -26.45 2.10
C THR A 14 -3.36 -25.53 3.03
N ASP A 15 -4.35 -25.92 3.84
CA ASP A 15 -4.69 -27.18 4.55
C ASP A 15 -6.15 -27.64 4.31
N GLU A 16 -6.53 -28.78 4.91
CA GLU A 16 -7.81 -29.54 4.79
C GLU A 16 -9.13 -28.78 5.09
N GLN A 17 -9.11 -27.44 5.19
CA GLN A 17 -10.31 -26.59 5.31
C GLN A 17 -10.46 -25.52 4.19
N GLY A 18 -9.66 -25.57 3.13
CA GLY A 18 -10.09 -25.06 1.81
C GLY A 18 -10.18 -23.54 1.60
N ASN A 19 -9.61 -22.69 2.45
CA ASN A 19 -9.43 -21.27 2.09
C ASN A 19 -8.20 -20.65 2.76
N THR A 20 -7.17 -20.29 1.97
CA THR A 20 -5.95 -19.66 2.49
C THR A 20 -6.23 -18.22 2.88
N LYS A 21 -5.98 -17.85 4.14
CA LYS A 21 -6.04 -16.46 4.60
C LYS A 21 -5.02 -15.61 3.83
N LYS A 22 -5.46 -14.45 3.33
CA LYS A 22 -4.62 -13.52 2.56
C LYS A 22 -4.68 -12.13 3.16
N GLN A 23 -3.56 -11.42 3.05
CA GLN A 23 -3.41 -10.09 3.59
C GLN A 23 -3.13 -9.08 2.49
N ILE A 24 -3.63 -7.87 2.66
CA ILE A 24 -3.31 -6.73 1.80
C ILE A 24 -2.69 -5.63 2.66
N LEU A 25 -1.58 -5.08 2.18
CA LEU A 25 -0.90 -3.93 2.77
C LEU A 25 -0.82 -2.82 1.72
N SER A 26 -1.67 -1.81 1.84
CA SER A 26 -1.64 -0.64 0.95
C SER A 26 -0.81 0.47 1.59
N ILE A 27 0.32 0.82 0.98
CA ILE A 27 1.21 1.89 1.43
C ILE A 27 0.98 3.16 0.60
N GLY A 28 0.83 4.30 1.26
CA GLY A 28 0.37 5.52 0.62
C GLY A 28 -1.07 5.40 0.10
N ALA A 29 -1.94 4.77 0.90
CA ALA A 29 -3.29 4.41 0.47
C ALA A 29 -4.18 5.62 0.12
N GLY A 30 -3.83 6.82 0.57
CA GLY A 30 -4.64 8.01 0.34
C GLY A 30 -6.09 7.81 0.76
N PHE A 31 -7.01 8.16 -0.13
CA PHE A 31 -8.45 7.92 0.03
C PHE A 31 -8.94 6.74 -0.81
N ASP A 32 -8.08 5.73 -1.07
CA ASP A 32 -8.49 4.50 -1.75
C ASP A 32 -9.71 3.88 -1.05
N THR A 33 -10.65 3.39 -1.85
CA THR A 33 -11.89 2.75 -1.38
C THR A 33 -11.94 1.26 -1.71
N THR A 34 -10.84 0.69 -2.20
CA THR A 34 -10.77 -0.71 -2.67
C THR A 34 -11.25 -1.71 -1.63
N TYR A 35 -10.89 -1.56 -0.35
CA TYR A 35 -11.42 -2.43 0.71
C TYR A 35 -12.96 -2.42 0.78
N PHE A 36 -13.56 -1.23 0.76
CA PHE A 36 -15.01 -1.06 0.85
C PHE A 36 -15.73 -1.61 -0.39
N GLN A 37 -15.10 -1.57 -1.56
CA GLN A 37 -15.60 -2.19 -2.79
C GLN A 37 -15.54 -3.72 -2.67
N LEU A 38 -14.43 -4.27 -2.14
CA LEU A 38 -14.29 -5.71 -1.94
C LEU A 38 -15.27 -6.28 -0.91
N GLN A 39 -15.59 -5.51 0.14
CA GLN A 39 -16.64 -5.87 1.09
C GLN A 39 -18.00 -6.01 0.41
N ASP A 40 -18.38 -5.07 -0.47
CA ASP A 40 -19.63 -5.18 -1.25
C ASP A 40 -19.64 -6.40 -2.17
N GLU A 41 -18.49 -6.74 -2.74
CA GLU A 41 -18.34 -7.92 -3.60
C GLU A 41 -18.30 -9.25 -2.83
N GLY A 42 -18.22 -9.22 -1.49
CA GLY A 42 -18.01 -10.42 -0.66
C GLY A 42 -16.63 -11.06 -0.87
N LYS A 43 -15.63 -10.27 -1.28
CA LYS A 43 -14.26 -10.71 -1.61
C LYS A 43 -13.19 -10.02 -0.77
N ALA A 44 -13.57 -9.43 0.37
CA ALA A 44 -12.61 -8.81 1.26
C ALA A 44 -11.56 -9.85 1.72
N PRO A 45 -10.29 -9.46 1.81
CA PRO A 45 -9.25 -10.36 2.31
C PRO A 45 -9.46 -10.66 3.79
N TYR A 46 -8.64 -11.57 4.33
CA TYR A 46 -8.62 -11.83 5.77
C TYR A 46 -8.20 -10.59 6.57
N LEU A 47 -7.25 -9.81 6.05
CA LEU A 47 -6.81 -8.54 6.65
C LEU A 47 -6.44 -7.54 5.56
N TYR A 48 -6.93 -6.31 5.68
CA TYR A 48 -6.58 -5.18 4.83
C TYR A 48 -6.02 -4.05 5.70
N VAL A 49 -4.76 -3.68 5.47
CA VAL A 49 -4.08 -2.63 6.22
C VAL A 49 -3.72 -1.50 5.27
N GLU A 50 -4.09 -0.28 5.65
CA GLU A 50 -3.78 0.95 4.93
C GLU A 50 -2.87 1.84 5.77
N LEU A 51 -1.81 2.31 5.12
CA LEU A 51 -0.77 3.14 5.71
C LEU A 51 -0.65 4.46 4.94
N ASP A 52 -0.68 5.57 5.66
CA ASP A 52 -0.42 6.90 5.11
C ASP A 52 0.03 7.87 6.20
N PHE A 53 0.37 9.10 5.84
CA PHE A 53 0.62 10.17 6.81
C PHE A 53 -0.62 10.47 7.65
N LYS A 54 -0.39 10.86 8.90
CA LYS A 54 -1.46 11.15 9.87
C LYS A 54 -2.47 12.17 9.35
N GLU A 55 -2.03 13.19 8.62
CA GLU A 55 -2.89 14.22 8.05
C GLU A 55 -3.91 13.63 7.05
N VAL A 56 -3.54 12.56 6.36
CA VAL A 56 -4.40 11.84 5.41
C VAL A 56 -5.28 10.85 6.16
N THR A 57 -4.70 10.02 7.03
CA THR A 57 -5.47 9.00 7.76
C THR A 57 -6.47 9.60 8.73
N SER A 58 -6.18 10.73 9.39
CA SER A 58 -7.14 11.46 10.23
C SER A 58 -8.36 11.93 9.45
N LYS A 59 -8.16 12.46 8.24
CA LYS A 59 -9.28 12.88 7.37
C LYS A 59 -10.09 11.69 6.90
N LYS A 60 -9.42 10.60 6.51
CA LYS A 60 -10.10 9.37 6.07
C LYS A 60 -10.87 8.72 7.22
N ALA A 61 -10.31 8.65 8.42
CA ALA A 61 -10.98 8.16 9.61
C ALA A 61 -12.25 8.97 9.92
N ALA A 62 -12.20 10.30 9.79
CA ALA A 62 -13.39 11.15 9.95
C ALA A 62 -14.46 10.86 8.89
N LEU A 63 -14.07 10.63 7.63
CA LEU A 63 -15.01 10.23 6.58
C LEU A 63 -15.64 8.85 6.85
N ILE A 64 -14.85 7.88 7.29
CA ILE A 64 -15.34 6.54 7.64
C ILE A 64 -16.32 6.61 8.81
N GLU A 65 -16.06 7.45 9.82
CA GLU A 65 -16.94 7.61 10.98
C GLU A 65 -18.26 8.30 10.64
N THR A 66 -18.22 9.32 9.77
CA THR A 66 -19.39 10.16 9.46
C THR A 66 -20.26 9.59 8.33
N CYS A 67 -19.69 8.77 7.44
CA CYS A 67 -20.42 8.17 6.33
C CYS A 67 -20.87 6.75 6.71
N SER A 68 -22.18 6.56 6.93
CA SER A 68 -22.75 5.25 7.29
C SER A 68 -22.38 4.14 6.31
N GLN A 69 -22.40 4.43 5.00
CA GLN A 69 -22.02 3.46 3.95
C GLN A 69 -20.59 2.92 4.09
N LEU A 70 -19.68 3.69 4.70
CA LEU A 70 -18.32 3.24 4.99
C LEU A 70 -18.26 2.62 6.38
N ARG A 71 -18.90 3.25 7.38
CA ARG A 71 -18.92 2.77 8.76
C ARG A 71 -19.48 1.36 8.86
N ASP A 72 -20.57 1.06 8.17
CA ASP A 72 -21.27 -0.23 8.20
C ASP A 72 -20.42 -1.37 7.61
N LYS A 73 -19.45 -1.04 6.76
CA LYS A 73 -18.52 -2.01 6.13
C LYS A 73 -17.28 -2.29 6.97
N VAL A 74 -17.00 -1.41 7.92
CA VAL A 74 -16.03 -1.65 8.98
C VAL A 74 -16.81 -2.28 10.13
N SER A 75 -16.28 -3.31 10.79
CA SER A 75 -16.99 -4.01 11.87
C SER A 75 -17.66 -3.05 12.87
N GLU A 76 -18.85 -3.39 13.38
CA GLU A 76 -19.54 -2.60 14.41
C GLU A 76 -18.67 -2.35 15.65
N THR A 77 -17.78 -3.30 15.95
CA THR A 77 -16.83 -3.25 17.08
C THR A 77 -15.59 -2.39 16.78
N ALA A 78 -15.50 -1.81 15.59
CA ALA A 78 -14.30 -1.10 15.18
C ALA A 78 -14.10 0.20 15.96
N SER A 79 -12.89 0.36 16.48
CA SER A 79 -12.43 1.57 17.16
C SER A 79 -11.96 2.57 16.12
N ILE A 80 -12.59 3.74 16.08
CA ILE A 80 -12.18 4.87 15.22
C ILE A 80 -11.65 5.99 16.10
N SER A 81 -10.48 6.51 15.75
CA SER A 81 -9.88 7.68 16.41
C SER A 81 -9.37 8.67 15.38
N GLN A 82 -10.16 9.70 15.10
CA GLN A 82 -9.78 10.78 14.18
C GLN A 82 -8.50 11.50 14.64
N CYS A 83 -8.38 11.77 15.94
CA CYS A 83 -7.23 12.48 16.54
C CYS A 83 -5.92 11.69 16.41
N LYS A 84 -6.00 10.36 16.45
CA LYS A 84 -4.85 9.50 16.19
C LYS A 84 -4.65 9.23 14.70
N GLY A 85 -5.72 9.28 13.90
CA GLY A 85 -5.70 8.89 12.49
C GLY A 85 -5.79 7.38 12.32
N GLU A 86 -6.52 6.72 13.22
CA GLU A 86 -6.57 5.27 13.33
C GLU A 86 -8.00 4.76 13.13
N VAL A 87 -8.14 3.66 12.38
CA VAL A 87 -9.35 2.83 12.36
C VAL A 87 -8.89 1.39 12.60
N LEU A 88 -9.38 0.77 13.66
CA LEU A 88 -9.01 -0.60 14.03
C LEU A 88 -10.26 -1.47 14.06
N SER A 89 -10.30 -2.44 13.16
CA SER A 89 -11.30 -3.51 13.15
C SER A 89 -10.62 -4.86 12.93
N ASP A 90 -11.41 -5.94 12.96
CA ASP A 90 -10.89 -7.30 12.80
C ASP A 90 -10.24 -7.53 11.42
N HIS A 91 -10.84 -6.98 10.36
CA HIS A 91 -10.43 -7.22 8.97
C HIS A 91 -9.90 -5.98 8.24
N TYR A 92 -10.10 -4.78 8.79
CA TYR A 92 -9.62 -3.52 8.22
C TYR A 92 -8.91 -2.66 9.25
N LYS A 93 -7.71 -2.19 8.91
CA LYS A 93 -6.91 -1.31 9.74
C LYS A 93 -6.39 -0.13 8.93
N LEU A 94 -6.63 1.08 9.41
CA LEU A 94 -6.05 2.32 8.91
C LEU A 94 -5.10 2.84 9.97
N LEU A 95 -3.82 3.02 9.63
CA LEU A 95 -2.80 3.40 10.59
C LEU A 95 -1.90 4.53 10.04
N PRO A 96 -1.58 5.55 10.85
CA PRO A 96 -0.68 6.61 10.46
C PRO A 96 0.78 6.14 10.54
N VAL A 97 1.55 6.33 9.49
CA VAL A 97 3.00 6.06 9.51
C VAL A 97 3.74 6.87 8.46
N ASP A 98 4.96 7.29 8.80
CA ASP A 98 5.91 7.78 7.81
C ASP A 98 6.66 6.57 7.24
N LEU A 99 6.43 6.24 5.97
CA LEU A 99 7.02 5.05 5.32
C LEU A 99 8.56 5.05 5.33
N ARG A 100 9.19 6.20 5.55
CA ARG A 100 10.66 6.33 5.66
C ARG A 100 11.20 5.83 7.01
N ASP A 101 10.34 5.66 8.00
CA ASP A 101 10.69 5.16 9.33
C ASP A 101 10.42 3.65 9.41
N LEU A 102 11.41 2.85 9.01
CA LEU A 102 11.26 1.39 8.93
C LEU A 102 10.99 0.74 10.30
N GLN A 103 11.49 1.31 11.39
CA GLN A 103 11.20 0.80 12.73
C GLN A 103 9.71 0.93 13.05
N LYS A 104 9.09 2.05 12.67
CA LYS A 104 7.64 2.19 12.80
C LYS A 104 6.89 1.22 11.90
N LEU A 105 7.41 0.89 10.71
CA LEU A 105 6.78 -0.14 9.87
C LEU A 105 6.80 -1.52 10.55
N ASP A 106 7.87 -1.87 11.27
CA ASP A 106 7.94 -3.09 12.06
C ASP A 106 6.93 -3.07 13.24
N ASP A 107 6.82 -1.94 13.93
CA ASP A 107 5.81 -1.75 14.98
C ASP A 107 4.38 -1.92 14.44
N ILE A 108 4.13 -1.41 13.23
CA ILE A 108 2.84 -1.52 12.53
C ILE A 108 2.50 -2.96 12.21
N VAL A 109 3.46 -3.80 11.80
CA VAL A 109 3.21 -5.23 11.56
C VAL A 109 2.64 -5.88 12.81
N THR A 110 3.22 -5.56 13.98
CA THR A 110 2.76 -6.08 15.27
C THR A 110 1.40 -5.50 15.66
N LEU A 111 1.24 -4.17 15.60
CA LEU A 111 0.02 -3.45 15.97
C LEU A 111 -1.17 -3.85 15.09
N ALA A 112 -0.91 -4.05 13.80
CA ALA A 112 -1.91 -4.45 12.82
C ALA A 112 -2.16 -5.96 12.81
N ASN A 113 -1.48 -6.75 13.66
CA ASN A 113 -1.57 -8.22 13.66
C ASN A 113 -1.37 -8.81 12.26
N ILE A 114 -0.46 -8.22 11.49
CA ILE A 114 -0.05 -8.75 10.20
C ILE A 114 0.76 -10.01 10.48
N ASP A 115 0.35 -11.15 9.92
CA ASP A 115 1.11 -12.40 10.03
C ASP A 115 2.10 -12.50 8.85
N PRO A 116 3.41 -12.41 9.08
CA PRO A 116 4.38 -12.43 7.99
C PRO A 116 4.52 -13.82 7.33
N SER A 117 3.94 -14.88 7.93
CA SER A 117 3.86 -16.21 7.33
C SER A 117 2.74 -16.34 6.28
N LEU A 118 1.75 -15.44 6.30
CA LEU A 118 0.64 -15.47 5.36
C LEU A 118 0.99 -14.75 4.05
N PRO A 119 0.39 -15.20 2.92
CA PRO A 119 0.50 -14.52 1.64
C PRO A 119 0.04 -13.07 1.74
N THR A 120 0.93 -12.14 1.41
CA THR A 120 0.65 -10.70 1.52
C THR A 120 0.80 -10.00 0.18
N PHE A 121 -0.21 -9.22 -0.20
CA PHE A 121 -0.16 -8.35 -1.38
C PHE A 121 0.11 -6.91 -0.94
N VAL A 122 1.31 -6.41 -1.22
CA VAL A 122 1.71 -5.04 -0.92
C VAL A 122 1.39 -4.16 -2.13
N ILE A 123 0.67 -3.07 -1.92
CA ILE A 123 0.27 -2.11 -2.95
C ILE A 123 1.03 -0.81 -2.71
N ALA A 124 1.79 -0.39 -3.70
CA ALA A 124 2.39 0.93 -3.79
C ALA A 124 1.89 1.60 -5.07
N GLU A 125 0.84 2.40 -4.96
CA GLU A 125 0.22 3.10 -6.10
C GLU A 125 0.49 4.61 -5.98
N CYS A 126 1.29 5.15 -6.89
CA CYS A 126 1.66 6.57 -6.95
C CYS A 126 2.22 7.09 -5.62
N VAL A 127 3.16 6.38 -5.00
CA VAL A 127 3.69 6.71 -3.66
C VAL A 127 5.20 6.77 -3.62
N LEU A 128 5.90 5.80 -4.22
CA LEU A 128 7.37 5.71 -4.12
C LEU A 128 8.07 6.81 -4.92
N ILE A 129 7.41 7.36 -5.95
CA ILE A 129 7.92 8.49 -6.75
C ILE A 129 8.13 9.78 -5.93
N TYR A 130 7.47 9.91 -4.78
CA TYR A 130 7.61 11.07 -3.89
C TYR A 130 8.74 10.94 -2.87
N LEU A 131 9.38 9.78 -2.80
CA LEU A 131 10.46 9.47 -1.86
C LEU A 131 11.82 9.55 -2.58
N ASP A 132 12.87 9.78 -1.81
CA ASP A 132 14.24 9.63 -2.34
C ASP A 132 14.54 8.15 -2.66
N PRO A 133 15.46 7.88 -3.60
CA PRO A 133 15.73 6.52 -4.06
C PRO A 133 16.13 5.55 -2.95
N ASP A 134 16.91 6.02 -1.97
CA ASP A 134 17.37 5.18 -0.85
C ASP A 134 16.18 4.74 0.01
N SER A 135 15.29 5.69 0.35
CA SER A 135 14.06 5.38 1.09
C SER A 135 13.16 4.39 0.34
N SER A 136 12.93 4.61 -0.97
CA SER A 136 12.12 3.70 -1.80
C SER A 136 12.72 2.29 -1.86
N HIS A 137 14.03 2.19 -2.03
CA HIS A 137 14.75 0.92 -2.04
C HIS A 137 14.66 0.19 -0.70
N ASP A 138 14.79 0.93 0.40
CA ASP A 138 14.71 0.38 1.73
C ASP A 138 13.30 -0.12 2.10
N ILE A 139 12.23 0.53 1.61
CA ILE A 139 10.85 0.03 1.77
C ILE A 139 10.66 -1.30 1.03
N VAL A 140 11.11 -1.41 -0.21
CA VAL A 140 11.02 -2.66 -0.98
C VAL A 140 11.83 -3.77 -0.30
N ARG A 141 13.05 -3.44 0.16
CA ARG A 141 13.91 -4.37 0.91
C ARG A 141 13.25 -4.78 2.23
N TRP A 142 12.63 -3.86 2.96
CA TRP A 142 11.91 -4.15 4.18
C TRP A 142 10.80 -5.16 3.92
N ALA A 143 9.91 -4.89 2.95
CA ALA A 143 8.84 -5.81 2.58
C ALA A 143 9.38 -7.19 2.20
N SER A 144 10.54 -7.23 1.52
CA SER A 144 11.17 -8.48 1.12
C SER A 144 11.69 -9.33 2.29
N LYS A 145 12.07 -8.70 3.40
CA LYS A 145 12.57 -9.38 4.60
C LYS A 145 11.45 -9.75 5.55
N THR A 146 10.40 -8.94 5.59
CA THR A 146 9.27 -9.13 6.50
C THR A 146 8.44 -10.33 6.10
N PHE A 147 8.03 -10.43 4.83
CA PHE A 147 7.04 -11.41 4.40
C PHE A 147 7.67 -12.68 3.81
N SER A 148 7.16 -13.83 4.23
CA SER A 148 7.60 -15.12 3.68
C SER A 148 7.13 -15.36 2.23
N THR A 149 5.94 -14.85 1.89
CA THR A 149 5.37 -14.90 0.56
C THR A 149 4.67 -13.59 0.29
N ALA A 150 5.16 -12.82 -0.67
CA ALA A 150 4.55 -11.54 -1.01
C ALA A 150 4.56 -11.22 -2.50
N VAL A 151 3.53 -10.49 -2.91
CA VAL A 151 3.50 -9.77 -4.19
C VAL A 151 3.62 -8.30 -3.86
N PHE A 152 4.61 -7.63 -4.41
CA PHE A 152 4.76 -6.18 -4.29
C PHE A 152 4.36 -5.55 -5.61
N PHE A 153 3.16 -4.97 -5.63
CA PHE A 153 2.56 -4.28 -6.76
C PHE A 153 2.98 -2.82 -6.74
N LEU A 154 3.77 -2.41 -7.74
CA LEU A 154 4.20 -1.03 -7.91
C LEU A 154 3.55 -0.44 -9.15
N TYR A 155 2.80 0.65 -8.98
CA TYR A 155 2.23 1.42 -10.08
C TYR A 155 2.66 2.88 -9.94
N GLU A 156 3.49 3.35 -10.86
CA GLU A 156 4.10 4.68 -10.83
C GLU A 156 4.14 5.28 -12.24
N GLN A 157 4.32 6.59 -12.33
CA GLN A 157 4.52 7.27 -13.60
C GLN A 157 5.91 6.94 -14.19
N ILE A 158 5.97 6.88 -15.52
CA ILE A 158 7.16 6.48 -16.28
C ILE A 158 7.52 7.53 -17.33
N HIS A 159 8.71 7.41 -17.93
CA HIS A 159 9.21 8.26 -19.02
C HIS A 159 9.24 9.76 -18.65
N PRO A 160 10.13 10.18 -17.75
CA PRO A 160 10.16 11.56 -17.27
C PRO A 160 10.68 12.53 -18.34
N ASP A 161 11.44 12.02 -19.31
CA ASP A 161 12.17 12.82 -20.28
C ASP A 161 11.37 13.12 -21.54
N ASP A 162 10.24 12.43 -21.75
CA ASP A 162 9.36 12.76 -22.85
C ASP A 162 8.56 14.05 -22.58
N ALA A 163 7.92 14.59 -23.62
CA ALA A 163 7.18 15.85 -23.48
C ALA A 163 6.05 15.78 -22.44
N PHE A 164 5.45 14.60 -22.25
CA PHE A 164 4.41 14.37 -21.27
C PHE A 164 4.99 14.30 -19.84
N GLY A 165 6.03 13.50 -19.63
CA GLY A 165 6.76 13.37 -18.37
C GLY A 165 7.32 14.72 -17.89
N GLN A 166 7.94 15.50 -18.77
CA GLN A 166 8.43 16.83 -18.43
C GLN A 166 7.30 17.77 -18.01
N GLN A 167 6.15 17.70 -18.69
CA GLN A 167 4.99 18.51 -18.31
C GLN A 167 4.39 18.05 -16.98
N MET A 168 4.32 16.75 -16.75
CA MET A 168 3.87 16.14 -15.51
C MET A 168 4.76 16.55 -14.33
N ILE A 169 6.08 16.48 -14.48
CA ILE A 169 7.05 16.89 -13.46
C ILE A 169 6.84 18.36 -13.11
N ARG A 170 6.72 19.25 -14.11
CA ARG A 170 6.42 20.67 -13.86
C ARG A 170 5.14 20.85 -13.04
N ASN A 171 4.07 20.11 -13.36
CA ASN A 171 2.81 20.17 -12.63
C ASN A 171 2.97 19.68 -11.19
N LEU A 172 3.68 18.57 -10.99
CA LEU A 172 3.94 17.99 -9.68
C LEU A 172 4.86 18.87 -8.84
N GLU A 173 5.88 19.50 -9.43
CA GLU A 173 6.76 20.45 -8.73
C GLU A 173 5.97 21.64 -8.22
N VAL A 174 5.05 22.21 -9.01
CA VAL A 174 4.16 23.29 -8.55
C VAL A 174 3.31 22.83 -7.37
N LEU A 175 2.74 21.62 -7.45
CA LEU A 175 1.92 21.06 -6.39
C LEU A 175 2.75 20.80 -5.11
N LEU A 176 3.91 20.17 -5.24
CA LEU A 176 4.83 19.87 -4.14
C LEU A 176 5.44 21.13 -3.52
N PHE A 177 5.68 22.18 -4.31
CA PHE A 177 6.16 23.47 -3.80
C PHE A 177 5.09 24.17 -2.96
N LEU A 178 3.81 24.00 -3.30
CA LEU A 178 2.69 24.48 -2.47
C LEU A 178 2.55 23.69 -1.15
N PHE A 179 2.99 22.42 -1.12
CA PHE A 179 2.92 21.56 0.07
C PHE A 179 4.21 21.49 0.90
N ALA A 180 5.38 21.86 0.37
CA ALA A 180 6.67 21.71 1.03
C ALA A 180 7.48 23.02 1.09
N SER A 181 7.66 23.53 2.31
CA SER A 181 8.71 24.51 2.67
C SER A 181 10.15 23.93 2.58
N LYS A 182 10.35 22.78 1.92
CA LYS A 182 11.65 22.16 1.68
C LYS A 182 11.68 21.64 0.25
N ARG A 183 12.60 22.18 -0.56
CA ARG A 183 12.89 21.72 -1.92
C ARG A 183 13.08 20.20 -1.94
N LYS A 184 12.07 19.46 -2.36
CA LYS A 184 12.20 18.05 -2.75
C LYS A 184 12.21 18.03 -4.27
N LYS A 185 13.35 17.68 -4.86
CA LYS A 185 13.39 17.32 -6.28
C LYS A 185 12.64 16.00 -6.41
N ILE A 186 11.68 15.94 -7.33
CA ILE A 186 11.19 14.67 -7.86
C ILE A 186 12.39 14.04 -8.55
N ASP A 187 12.85 12.89 -8.06
CA ASP A 187 14.03 12.26 -8.63
C ASP A 187 13.64 11.34 -9.80
N LEU A 188 14.04 11.77 -10.98
CA LEU A 188 13.80 11.10 -12.26
C LEU A 188 14.73 9.89 -12.45
N ALA A 189 15.77 9.74 -11.63
CA ALA A 189 16.70 8.62 -11.70
C ALA A 189 16.05 7.28 -11.30
N MET A 190 14.97 7.31 -10.50
CA MET A 190 14.17 6.11 -10.29
C MET A 190 13.39 5.71 -11.55
N ILE A 191 13.21 6.63 -12.51
CA ILE A 191 12.40 6.41 -13.72
C ILE A 191 13.27 6.11 -14.95
N GLU A 192 14.50 6.65 -15.03
CA GLU A 192 15.46 6.32 -16.11
C GLU A 192 16.02 4.88 -16.04
N LYS A 193 16.07 4.28 -14.85
CA LYS A 193 16.55 2.88 -14.66
C LYS A 193 15.44 1.84 -14.56
N VAL A 194 14.18 2.26 -14.62
CA VAL A 194 13.01 1.45 -14.31
C VAL A 194 11.96 1.70 -15.41
N PRO A 195 12.17 1.16 -16.63
CA PRO A 195 11.16 1.25 -17.68
C PRO A 195 9.93 0.42 -17.30
N LEU A 196 8.75 1.05 -17.28
CA LEU A 196 7.41 0.46 -17.13
C LEU A 196 7.02 -0.12 -15.76
N ILE A 197 5.71 -0.24 -15.53
CA ILE A 197 5.05 -0.76 -14.32
C ILE A 197 5.72 -2.07 -13.86
N TYR A 198 6.34 -2.09 -12.69
CA TYR A 198 6.96 -3.30 -12.14
C TYR A 198 6.00 -4.04 -11.21
N LEU A 199 5.76 -5.32 -11.49
CA LEU A 199 5.32 -6.24 -10.46
C LEU A 199 6.53 -7.00 -9.93
N PHE A 200 6.83 -6.82 -8.65
CA PHE A 200 7.79 -7.67 -7.98
C PHE A 200 7.05 -8.87 -7.40
N PHE A 201 7.28 -10.06 -7.96
CA PHE A 201 6.88 -11.31 -7.32
C PHE A 201 7.99 -11.76 -6.39
N MET A 202 7.68 -11.89 -5.10
CA MET A 202 8.58 -12.51 -4.13
C MET A 202 8.01 -13.86 -3.69
N THR A 203 8.60 -14.94 -4.23
CA THR A 203 8.40 -16.30 -3.73
C THR A 203 9.72 -16.82 -3.21
N ILE A 204 9.78 -17.12 -1.90
CA ILE A 204 11.03 -17.47 -1.19
C ILE A 204 11.73 -18.72 -1.74
N SER A 205 11.09 -19.55 -2.58
CA SER A 205 11.81 -20.69 -3.18
C SER A 205 12.65 -20.37 -4.42
N GLN A 206 12.54 -19.17 -5.05
CA GLN A 206 13.26 -18.86 -6.30
C GLN A 206 13.91 -17.47 -6.40
N GLY A 207 14.03 -16.73 -5.29
CA GLY A 207 14.55 -15.36 -5.29
C GLY A 207 13.54 -14.35 -5.87
N MET A 208 13.85 -13.06 -5.75
CA MET A 208 12.96 -11.98 -6.21
C MET A 208 12.83 -12.05 -7.74
N ARG A 209 11.67 -12.48 -8.24
CA ARG A 209 11.39 -12.52 -9.67
C ARG A 209 10.64 -11.26 -10.06
N MET A 210 11.36 -10.40 -10.76
CA MET A 210 10.80 -9.23 -11.41
C MET A 210 9.97 -9.70 -12.61
N VAL A 211 8.68 -9.41 -12.63
CA VAL A 211 7.80 -9.70 -13.77
C VAL A 211 7.28 -8.36 -14.28
N MET A 212 7.73 -8.00 -15.47
CA MET A 212 7.21 -6.86 -16.22
C MET A 212 5.86 -7.24 -16.83
N ILE A 213 4.86 -6.37 -16.72
CA ILE A 213 3.48 -6.62 -17.16
C ILE A 213 3.05 -5.56 -18.15
#